data_AF-A0A4R9PHJ2-F1
#
_entry.id   AF-A0A4R9PHJ2-F1
#
_cell.length_a   1.000
_cell.length_b   1.000
_cell.length_c   1.000
_cell.angle_alpha   90.00
_cell.angle_beta   90.00
_cell.angle_gamma   90.00
#
_symmetry.space_group_name_H-M   'P 1'
#
loop_
_entity.id
_entity.type
_entity.pdbx_description
1 polymer ?
#
loop_
_entity_poly.entity_id
_entity_poly.type
_entity_poly.pdbx_seq_one_letter_code
_entity_poly.pdbx_strand_id
1 'polypeptide(L)'
;AEGKKVRIARRPNKHHPLPERLKRYNRLIARRRAAVETTFATLKNRMKLTTIRYVGLAKAAAQVTMAAIAFNMRRWAAITP
;
A
#
# COMPACT_ATOMS: atom_id res chain seq x y z
N ALA A 1 -21.50 5.24 -16.28
CA ALA A 1 -20.30 4.83 -15.52
C ALA A 1 -19.72 6.06 -14.82
N GLU A 2 -19.55 6.05 -13.51
CA GLU A 2 -18.92 7.18 -12.80
C GLU A 2 -17.43 7.26 -13.15
N GLY A 3 -16.99 8.41 -13.67
CA GLY A 3 -15.59 8.66 -14.01
C GLY A 3 -14.72 8.74 -12.74
N LYS A 4 -14.04 7.65 -12.38
CA LYS A 4 -13.08 7.66 -11.26
C LYS A 4 -11.80 8.39 -11.67
N LYS A 5 -11.53 9.53 -11.02
CA LYS A 5 -10.28 10.28 -11.21
C LYS A 5 -9.09 9.41 -10.81
N VAL A 6 -8.12 9.27 -11.71
CA VAL A 6 -6.89 8.51 -11.48
C VAL A 6 -6.03 9.20 -10.40
N ARG A 7 -5.80 8.53 -9.27
CA ARG A 7 -4.98 9.00 -8.13
C ARG A 7 -3.66 8.22 -7.99
N ILE A 8 -3.03 7.93 -9.13
CA ILE A 8 -1.77 7.17 -9.21
C ILE A 8 -0.61 8.15 -9.34
N ALA A 9 0.46 8.00 -8.54
CA ALA A 9 1.63 8.87 -8.69
C ALA A 9 2.31 8.68 -10.03
N ARG A 10 2.72 9.81 -10.61
CA ARG A 10 3.51 9.87 -11.83
C ARG A 10 4.98 9.73 -11.50
N ARG A 11 5.68 8.89 -12.25
CA ARG A 11 7.12 8.64 -12.07
C ARG A 11 7.91 9.35 -13.18
N PRO A 12 9.08 9.94 -12.88
CA PRO A 12 10.01 10.37 -13.93
C PRO A 12 10.57 9.14 -14.66
N ASN A 13 11.16 9.37 -15.83
CA ASN A 13 11.98 8.38 -16.53
C ASN A 13 13.35 8.97 -16.91
N LYS A 14 14.28 8.15 -17.41
CA LYS A 14 15.66 8.54 -17.72
C LYS A 14 15.77 9.77 -18.63
N HIS A 15 14.83 9.93 -19.56
CA HIS A 15 14.88 10.97 -20.60
C HIS A 15 13.94 12.15 -20.31
N HIS A 16 12.98 11.98 -19.40
CA HIS A 16 11.95 12.96 -19.12
C HIS A 16 11.81 13.15 -17.60
N PRO A 17 12.37 14.25 -17.05
CA PRO A 17 12.14 14.60 -15.67
C PRO A 17 10.67 14.95 -15.45
N LEU A 18 10.21 14.79 -14.20
CA LEU A 18 8.82 15.05 -13.87
C LEU A 18 8.55 16.58 -13.88
N PRO A 19 7.61 17.10 -14.68
CA PRO A 19 7.27 18.53 -14.66
C PRO A 19 6.76 18.98 -13.27
N GLU A 20 6.97 20.26 -12.93
CA GLU A 20 6.59 20.82 -11.62
C GLU A 20 5.11 20.62 -11.29
N ARG A 21 4.22 20.73 -12.28
CA ARG A 21 2.79 20.43 -12.12
C ARG A 21 2.53 19.01 -11.62
N LEU A 22 3.27 18.02 -12.15
CA LEU A 22 3.13 16.62 -11.76
C LEU A 22 3.78 16.34 -10.41
N LYS A 23 4.88 17.02 -10.07
CA LYS A 23 5.45 17.00 -8.71
C LYS A 23 4.44 17.51 -7.68
N ARG A 24 3.78 18.65 -7.96
CA ARG A 24 2.71 19.19 -7.12
C ARG A 24 1.54 18.21 -7.00
N TYR A 25 1.09 17.62 -8.10
CA TYR A 25 0.06 16.57 -8.09
C TYR A 25 0.44 15.39 -7.18
N ASN A 26 1.66 14.86 -7.32
CA ASN A 26 2.15 13.75 -6.48
C ASN A 26 2.13 14.13 -5.00
N ARG A 27 2.57 15.35 -4.65
CA ARG A 27 2.56 15.85 -3.27
C ARG A 27 1.14 15.91 -2.69
N LEU A 28 0.16 16.35 -3.48
CA LEU A 28 -1.23 16.43 -3.05
C LEU A 28 -1.86 15.06 -2.79
N ILE A 29 -1.51 14.04 -3.56
CA ILE A 29 -2.04 12.67 -3.36
C ILE A 29 -1.25 11.86 -2.32
N ALA A 30 -0.01 12.25 -2.03
CA ALA A 30 0.91 11.51 -1.15
C ALA A 30 0.32 11.25 0.24
N ARG A 31 -0.25 12.27 0.89
CA ARG A 31 -0.84 12.12 2.25
C ARG A 31 -1.92 11.04 2.30
N ARG A 32 -2.80 11.00 1.30
CA ARG A 32 -3.88 9.99 1.23
C ARG A 32 -3.33 8.59 0.94
N ARG A 33 -2.29 8.48 0.11
CA ARG A 33 -1.67 7.20 -0.24
C ARG A 33 -0.83 6.61 0.90
N ALA A 34 -0.08 7.46 1.60
CA ALA A 34 0.81 7.05 2.70
C ALA A 34 0.08 6.26 3.80
N ALA A 35 -1.20 6.57 4.05
CA ALA A 35 -2.03 5.87 5.03
C ALA A 35 -2.18 4.37 4.73
N VAL A 36 -2.27 3.98 3.45
CA VAL A 36 -2.39 2.57 3.05
C VAL A 36 -1.06 1.95 2.65
N GLU A 37 -0.15 2.73 2.05
CA GLU A 37 1.15 2.24 1.58
C GLU A 37 2.04 1.77 2.73
N THR A 38 1.99 2.42 3.89
CA THR A 38 2.72 1.99 5.09
C THR A 38 2.27 0.60 5.54
N THR A 39 0.97 0.32 5.49
CA THR A 39 0.42 -1.00 5.81
C THR A 39 0.93 -2.05 4.83
N PHE A 40 0.82 -1.79 3.52
CA PHE A 40 1.33 -2.73 2.50
C PHE A 40 2.84 -2.94 2.59
N ALA A 41 3.62 -1.89 2.85
CA ALA A 41 5.06 -1.99 3.06
C ALA A 41 5.39 -2.86 4.28
N THR A 42 4.62 -2.73 5.37
CA THR A 42 4.78 -3.57 6.56
C THR A 42 4.46 -5.03 6.25
N LEU A 43 3.31 -5.29 5.62
CA LEU A 43 2.90 -6.64 5.22
C LEU A 43 3.97 -7.32 4.34
N LYS A 44 4.45 -6.62 3.32
CA LYS A 44 5.43 -7.20 2.36
C LYS A 44 6.84 -7.30 2.92
N ASN A 45 7.36 -6.24 3.52
CA ASN A 45 8.77 -6.17 3.89
C ASN A 45 9.05 -6.75 5.27
N ARG A 46 8.18 -6.49 6.25
CA ARG A 46 8.34 -6.92 7.65
C ARG A 46 7.66 -8.25 7.93
N MET A 47 6.47 -8.48 7.38
CA MET A 47 5.71 -9.73 7.59
C MET A 47 5.87 -10.74 6.45
N LYS A 48 6.70 -10.42 5.44
CA LYS A 48 7.07 -11.31 4.32
C LYS A 48 5.86 -11.84 3.53
N LEU A 49 4.77 -11.07 3.49
CA LEU A 49 3.59 -11.36 2.67
C LEU A 49 3.83 -10.96 1.20
N THR A 50 4.82 -11.59 0.57
CA THR A 50 5.21 -11.32 -0.83
C THR A 50 4.54 -12.27 -1.82
N THR A 51 4.25 -13.50 -1.40
CA THR A 51 3.66 -14.56 -2.24
C THR A 51 2.69 -15.41 -1.44
N ILE A 52 1.60 -15.84 -2.07
CA ILE A 52 0.66 -16.83 -1.53
C ILE A 52 0.95 -18.15 -2.27
N ARG A 53 1.35 -19.18 -1.53
CA ARG A 53 1.74 -20.49 -2.09
C ARG A 53 0.60 -21.50 -2.15
N TYR A 54 -0.55 -21.13 -1.58
CA TYR A 54 -1.70 -22.02 -1.48
C TYR A 54 -2.57 -21.95 -2.72
N VAL A 55 -3.05 -23.11 -3.18
CA VAL A 55 -4.07 -23.20 -4.22
C VAL A 55 -5.45 -22.96 -3.61
N GLY A 56 -6.22 -22.06 -4.22
CA GLY A 56 -7.61 -21.76 -3.87
C GLY A 56 -7.80 -20.44 -3.11
N LEU A 57 -8.89 -19.74 -3.44
CA LEU A 57 -9.21 -18.42 -2.89
C LEU A 57 -9.42 -18.43 -1.37
N ALA A 58 -9.99 -19.51 -0.83
CA ALA A 58 -10.23 -19.62 0.62
C ALA A 58 -8.92 -19.57 1.42
N LYS A 59 -7.89 -20.30 1.00
CA LYS A 59 -6.59 -20.33 1.67
C LYS A 59 -5.85 -19.00 1.47
N ALA A 60 -5.93 -18.41 0.27
CA ALA A 60 -5.36 -17.10 -0.01
C ALA A 60 -5.99 -16.01 0.88
N ALA A 61 -7.33 -16.00 0.98
CA ALA A 61 -8.06 -15.09 1.84
C ALA A 61 -7.68 -15.28 3.32
N ALA A 62 -7.63 -16.53 3.80
CA ALA A 62 -7.21 -16.83 5.17
C ALA A 62 -5.82 -16.28 5.49
N GLN A 63 -4.83 -16.47 4.60
CA GLN A 63 -3.47 -15.93 4.80
C GLN A 63 -3.46 -14.40 4.89
N VAL A 64 -4.20 -13.71 4.01
CA VAL A 64 -4.30 -12.24 4.03
C VAL A 64 -5.01 -11.76 5.30
N THR A 65 -6.10 -12.40 5.70
CA THR A 65 -6.86 -12.06 6.91
C THR A 65 -5.99 -12.22 8.16
N MET A 66 -5.28 -13.34 8.30
CA MET A 66 -4.38 -13.57 9.43
C MET A 66 -3.25 -12.52 9.48
N ALA A 67 -2.67 -12.16 8.34
CA ALA A 67 -1.67 -11.11 8.28
C ALA A 67 -2.24 -9.74 8.66
N ALA A 68 -3.48 -9.42 8.27
CA ALA A 68 -4.13 -8.18 8.66
C ALA A 68 -4.42 -8.12 10.17
N ILE A 69 -4.88 -9.22 10.77
CA ILE A 69 -5.08 -9.34 12.23
C ILE A 69 -3.75 -9.10 12.96
N ALA A 70 -2.70 -9.81 12.57
CA ALA A 70 -1.38 -9.67 13.19
C ALA A 70 -0.80 -8.25 13.03
N PHE A 71 -1.01 -7.61 11.88
CA PHE A 71 -0.64 -6.20 11.69
C PHE A 71 -1.37 -5.28 12.69
N ASN A 72 -2.68 -5.46 12.87
CA ASN A 72 -3.48 -4.66 13.80
C ASN A 72 -3.04 -4.89 15.25
N MET A 73 -2.79 -6.14 15.66
CA MET A 73 -2.29 -6.47 17.00
C MET A 73 -0.93 -5.83 17.27
N ARG A 74 0.01 -5.92 16.32
CA ARG A 74 1.32 -5.27 16.44
C ARG A 74 1.21 -3.75 16.53
N ARG A 75 0.32 -3.15 15.73
CA ARG A 75 0.07 -1.72 15.77
C ARG A 75 -0.53 -1.30 17.11
N TRP A 76 -1.51 -2.06 17.63
CA TRP A 76 -2.12 -1.82 18.94
C TRP A 76 -1.06 -1.80 20.05
N ALA A 77 -0.25 -2.86 20.13
CA ALA A 77 0.82 -2.95 21.13
C ALA A 77 1.87 -1.82 21.04
N ALA A 78 1.96 -1.10 19.91
CA ALA A 78 2.88 0.03 19.74
C ALA A 78 2.26 1.40 20.04
N ILE A 79 0.92 1.52 20.02
CA ILE A 79 0.22 2.79 20.27
C ILE A 79 -0.43 2.84 21.65
N THR A 80 -0.68 1.69 22.26
CA THR A 80 -1.16 1.58 23.65
C THR A 80 0.03 1.84 24.59
N PRO A 81 -0.13 2.71 25.61
CA PRO A 81 0.91 3.02 26.59
C PRO A 81 1.29 1.83 27.48
#